data_AF-A0A537Z172-F1
#
_entry.id   AF-A0A537Z172-F1
#
_cell.length_a   1.000
_cell.length_b   1.000
_cell.length_c   1.000
_cell.angle_alpha   90.00
_cell.angle_beta   90.00
_cell.angle_gamma   90.00
#
_symmetry.space_group_name_H-M   'P 1'
#
loop_
_entity.id
_entity.type
_entity.pdbx_description
1 polymer ?
#
loop_
_entity_poly.entity_id
_entity_poly.type
_entity_poly.pdbx_seq_one_letter_code
_entity_poly.pdbx_strand_id
1 'polypeptide(L)'
;MQGATIMNGLDDYPRRTEITYPADAQRLLDLASRVGMSTLSMWAIQRDNGGCPGSTGSNDCSGIVQGTWDFSHALEPFTGP
;
A
#
# COMPACT_ATOMS: atom_id res chain seq x y z
N MET A 1 18.21 -8.78 7.73
CA MET A 1 17.20 -8.82 6.65
C MET A 1 16.02 -7.98 7.10
N GLN A 2 15.61 -6.98 6.32
CA GLN A 2 14.51 -6.07 6.65
C GLN A 2 13.46 -6.13 5.54
N GLY A 3 12.18 -6.05 5.91
CA GLY A 3 11.06 -5.93 4.98
C GLY A 3 10.02 -4.96 5.52
N ALA A 4 9.10 -4.55 4.66
CA ALA A 4 8.04 -3.62 5.02
C ALA A 4 6.68 -4.12 4.53
N THR A 5 5.67 -4.02 5.39
CA THR A 5 4.27 -4.28 5.07
C THR A 5 3.46 -3.03 5.32
N ILE A 6 2.81 -2.48 4.30
CA ILE A 6 1.97 -1.29 4.40
C ILE A 6 0.48 -1.65 4.46
N MET A 7 -0.34 -0.83 5.11
CA MET A 7 -1.79 -0.84 4.86
C MET A 7 -2.08 0.10 3.68
N ASN A 8 -2.65 -0.42 2.58
CA ASN A 8 -2.92 0.41 1.39
C ASN A 8 -4.18 1.27 1.57
N GLY A 9 -4.13 2.57 1.27
CA GLY A 9 -5.25 3.48 1.50
C GLY A 9 -5.41 3.91 2.96
N LEU A 10 -6.66 4.02 3.43
CA LEU A 10 -6.99 4.45 4.79
C LEU A 10 -6.56 3.39 5.80
N ASP A 11 -5.84 3.83 6.84
CA ASP A 11 -5.45 3.02 7.98
C ASP A 11 -6.57 2.93 9.05
N ASP A 12 -6.41 2.03 10.01
CA ASP A 12 -7.32 1.81 11.15
C ASP A 12 -7.23 2.92 12.21
N TYR A 13 -6.27 3.85 12.09
CA TYR A 13 -6.11 4.95 13.02
C TYR A 13 -7.44 5.72 13.24
N PRO A 14 -7.96 5.82 14.48
CA PRO A 14 -9.32 6.31 14.72
C PRO A 14 -9.63 7.72 14.20
N ARG A 15 -8.61 8.57 14.03
CA ARG A 15 -8.80 9.94 13.50
C ARG A 15 -8.84 9.99 11.98
N ARG A 16 -8.56 8.88 11.28
CA ARG A 16 -8.63 8.74 9.82
C ARG A 16 -7.71 9.72 9.07
N THR A 17 -6.58 10.05 9.68
CA THR A 17 -5.58 10.98 9.13
C THR A 17 -4.37 10.27 8.54
N GLU A 18 -4.26 8.96 8.73
CA GLU A 18 -3.17 8.13 8.21
C GLU A 18 -3.66 7.45 6.94
N ILE A 19 -3.09 7.86 5.82
CA ILE A 19 -3.49 7.42 4.48
C ILE A 19 -2.24 7.14 3.69
N THR A 20 -2.11 5.91 3.23
CA THR A 20 -1.08 5.50 2.28
C THR A 20 -1.65 5.62 0.89
N TYR A 21 -1.05 6.42 0.01
CA TYR A 21 -1.44 6.52 -1.40
C TYR A 21 -0.52 5.68 -2.30
N PRO A 22 -0.89 5.40 -3.56
CA PRO A 22 0.00 4.69 -4.50
C PRO A 22 1.37 5.37 -4.65
N ALA A 23 1.42 6.70 -4.57
CA ALA A 23 2.68 7.45 -4.58
C ALA A 23 3.59 7.15 -3.37
N ASP A 24 3.02 6.81 -2.21
CA ASP A 24 3.79 6.40 -1.03
C ASP A 24 4.34 4.98 -1.18
N ALA A 25 3.59 4.08 -1.83
CA ALA A 25 4.07 2.75 -2.18
C ALA A 25 5.27 2.83 -3.16
N GLN A 26 5.24 3.74 -4.13
CA GLN A 26 6.39 4.00 -5.00
C GLN A 26 7.60 4.52 -4.21
N ARG A 27 7.41 5.43 -3.25
CA ARG A 27 8.50 5.93 -2.39
C ARG A 27 9.11 4.80 -1.56
N LEU A 28 8.29 3.86 -1.10
CA LEU A 28 8.74 2.68 -0.37
C LEU A 28 9.57 1.74 -1.26
N LEU A 29 9.13 1.49 -2.50
CA LEU A 29 9.90 0.75 -3.50
C LEU A 29 11.30 1.35 -3.71
N ASP A 30 11.36 2.66 -3.90
CA ASP A 30 12.63 3.36 -4.11
C ASP A 30 13.54 3.25 -2.88
N LEU A 31 12.97 3.37 -1.67
CA LEU A 31 13.71 3.20 -0.42
C LEU A 31 14.24 1.77 -0.26
N ALA A 32 13.38 0.78 -0.48
CA ALA A 32 13.69 -0.63 -0.37
C ALA A 32 14.89 -1.01 -1.25
N SER A 33 14.89 -0.52 -2.49
CA SER A 33 15.98 -0.70 -3.45
C SER A 33 17.28 -0.05 -2.97
N ARG A 34 17.21 1.16 -2.37
CA ARG A 34 18.40 1.87 -1.87
C ARG A 34 19.04 1.23 -0.64
N VAL A 35 18.24 0.65 0.25
CA VAL A 35 18.74 0.15 1.56
C VAL A 35 18.85 -1.37 1.62
N GLY A 36 18.55 -2.07 0.53
CA GLY A 36 18.64 -3.53 0.44
C GLY A 36 17.60 -4.25 1.30
N MET A 37 16.35 -3.78 1.29
CA MET A 37 15.24 -4.56 1.88
C MET A 37 15.03 -5.85 1.09
N SER A 38 14.55 -6.90 1.75
CA SER A 38 14.32 -8.22 1.14
C SER A 38 12.89 -8.46 0.72
N THR A 39 11.94 -7.69 1.23
CA THR A 39 10.50 -7.97 1.06
C THR A 39 9.68 -6.71 1.18
N LEU A 40 8.79 -6.50 0.22
CA LEU A 40 7.69 -5.55 0.30
C LEU A 40 6.38 -6.33 0.22
N SER A 41 5.42 -5.94 1.05
CA SER A 41 4.06 -6.48 1.00
C SER A 41 3.04 -5.44 1.42
N MET A 42 1.76 -5.75 1.25
CA MET A 42 0.67 -4.87 1.65
C MET A 42 -0.50 -5.65 2.25
N TRP A 43 -1.22 -5.01 3.17
CA TRP A 43 -2.52 -5.43 3.65
C TRP A 43 -3.61 -4.59 2.98
N ALA A 44 -4.34 -5.11 2.00
CA ALA A 44 -4.25 -6.45 1.42
C ALA A 44 -4.64 -6.42 -0.06
N ILE A 45 -4.41 -7.51 -0.80
CA ILE A 45 -4.74 -7.57 -2.23
C ILE A 45 -6.23 -7.28 -2.49
N GLN A 46 -7.14 -7.81 -1.68
CA GLN A 46 -8.57 -7.56 -1.80
C GLN A 46 -8.92 -6.07 -1.64
N ARG A 47 -8.10 -5.31 -0.91
CA ARG A 47 -8.28 -3.88 -0.69
C ARG A 47 -7.80 -3.02 -1.85
N ASP A 48 -7.02 -3.55 -2.79
CA ASP A 48 -6.35 -2.79 -3.86
C ASP A 48 -7.30 -2.39 -5.00
N ASN A 49 -8.34 -1.64 -4.65
CA ASN A 49 -9.32 -1.07 -5.56
C ASN A 49 -10.00 0.17 -4.94
N GLY A 50 -10.53 1.03 -5.81
CA GLY A 50 -11.19 2.28 -5.43
C GLY A 50 -12.69 2.17 -5.11
N GLY A 51 -13.21 0.99 -4.75
CA GLY A 51 -14.64 0.73 -4.65
C GLY A 51 -15.36 1.40 -3.46
N CYS A 52 -14.64 1.99 -2.49
CA CYS A 52 -15.26 2.53 -1.27
C CYS A 52 -14.61 3.81 -0.67
N PRO A 53 -14.53 4.93 -1.41
CA PRO A 53 -13.94 6.15 -0.86
C PRO A 53 -14.56 6.58 0.48
N GLY A 54 -13.72 6.81 1.49
CA GLY A 54 -14.12 7.23 2.84
C GLY A 54 -14.48 6.10 3.82
N SER A 55 -14.50 4.84 3.36
CA SER A 55 -14.72 3.68 4.23
C SER A 55 -13.44 3.24 4.92
N THR A 56 -13.47 3.06 6.24
CA THR A 56 -12.33 2.62 7.06
C THR A 56 -12.50 1.18 7.51
N GLY A 57 -11.40 0.44 7.66
CA GLY A 57 -11.42 -0.95 8.13
C GLY A 57 -12.13 -1.93 7.19
N SER A 58 -12.30 -1.57 5.92
CA SER A 58 -12.86 -2.48 4.90
C SER A 58 -11.83 -3.53 4.50
N ASN A 59 -12.28 -4.78 4.39
CA ASN A 59 -11.46 -5.88 3.89
C ASN A 59 -11.43 -5.94 2.34
N ASP A 60 -12.37 -5.30 1.67
CA ASP A 60 -12.61 -5.47 0.23
C ASP A 60 -12.25 -4.23 -0.61
N CYS A 61 -11.74 -3.16 0.01
CA CYS A 61 -11.34 -1.93 -0.68
C CYS A 61 -10.49 -1.02 0.25
N SER A 62 -9.75 -0.10 -0.34
CA SER A 62 -8.71 0.69 0.35
C SER A 62 -9.22 1.92 1.08
N GLY A 63 -10.48 2.32 0.84
CA GLY A 63 -11.02 3.55 1.41
C GLY A 63 -10.64 4.83 0.68
N ILE A 64 -9.86 4.75 -0.41
CA ILE A 64 -9.46 5.91 -1.23
C ILE A 64 -9.95 5.78 -2.68
N VAL A 65 -9.91 6.89 -3.42
CA VAL A 65 -10.06 6.86 -4.87
C VAL A 65 -8.75 6.40 -5.50
N GLN A 66 -8.79 5.30 -6.23
CA GLN A 66 -7.66 4.72 -6.96
C GLN A 66 -8.16 3.85 -8.12
N GLY A 67 -7.28 3.50 -9.04
CA GLY A 67 -7.48 2.40 -10.00
C GLY A 67 -7.42 1.04 -9.32
N THR A 68 -7.96 0.04 -10.01
CA THR A 68 -7.84 -1.37 -9.61
C THR A 68 -6.38 -1.82 -9.78
N TRP A 69 -5.79 -2.36 -8.73
CA TRP A 69 -4.40 -2.85 -8.67
C TRP A 69 -3.29 -1.78 -8.64
N ASP A 70 -3.60 -0.51 -8.41
CA ASP A 70 -2.60 0.57 -8.42
C ASP A 70 -1.46 0.34 -7.41
N PHE A 71 -1.73 -0.19 -6.22
CA PHE A 71 -0.68 -0.48 -5.25
C PHE A 71 0.17 -1.69 -5.68
N SER A 72 -0.48 -2.72 -6.21
CA SER A 72 0.21 -3.90 -6.74
C SER A 72 1.17 -3.49 -7.84
N HIS A 73 0.73 -2.69 -8.82
CA HIS A 73 1.59 -2.19 -9.89
C HIS A 73 2.73 -1.29 -9.39
N ALA A 74 2.51 -0.52 -8.31
CA ALA A 74 3.56 0.29 -7.71
C ALA A 74 4.67 -0.57 -7.05
N LEU A 75 4.33 -1.74 -6.50
CA LEU A 75 5.28 -2.63 -5.81
C LEU A 75 5.82 -3.76 -6.69
N GLU A 76 5.13 -4.10 -7.79
CA GLU A 76 5.47 -5.17 -8.75
C GLU A 76 6.93 -5.14 -9.25
N PRO A 77 7.58 -3.98 -9.49
CA PRO A 77 8.97 -3.95 -9.92
C PRO A 77 9.99 -4.45 -8.88
N PHE A 78 9.58 -4.64 -7.63
CA PHE A 78 10.50 -5.06 -6.56
C PHE A 78 10.96 -6.51 -6.73
N THR A 79 12.26 -6.71 -6.94
CA THR A 79 12.88 -8.04 -7.07
C THR A 79 13.76 -8.44 -5.89
N GLY A 80 13.82 -7.61 -4.84
CA GLY A 80 14.78 -7.77 -3.75
C GLY A 80 16.18 -7.18 -4.07
N PRO A 81 17.14 -7.32 -3.13
CA PRO A 81 18.51 -6.87 -3.29
C PRO A 81 19.38 -7.84 -4.11
#